data_AF-A0A2E8SRH3-F1
#
_entry.id   AF-A0A2E8SRH3-F1
#
_cell.length_a   1.000
_cell.length_b   1.000
_cell.length_c   1.000
_cell.angle_alpha   90.00
_cell.angle_beta   90.00
_cell.angle_gamma   90.00
#
_symmetry.space_group_name_H-M   'P 1'
#
loop_
_entity.id
_entity.type
_entity.pdbx_description
1 polymer ?
#
loop_
_entity_poly.entity_id
_entity_poly.type
_entity_poly.pdbx_seq_one_letter_code
_entity_poly.pdbx_strand_id
1 'polypeptide(L)'
;MTKKYLHTLLATLVALPALVEAATPVSVPQTRNGLIRQEVQQGNIGASLGRVARQLDAVIEEYDRNGLEGDDVDTLKRFRGMLNNLTRSEVTKIVKQLEQARLLKTDNNQNAFGAFAGQKQVTVQLEQIYLEWQRQQIFRELSSRFNRLAGTQRSNMQRTVDMYKKMAASSSYRYRDESKIDLRIQELDQAGINDEASTLIQKLEDLNEKLDAGV
;
A
#
# COMPACT_ATOMS: atom_id res chain seq x y z
N MET A 1 0.40 -17.03 -14.73
CA MET A 1 1.28 -15.99 -15.32
C MET A 1 1.26 -14.67 -14.50
N THR A 2 0.91 -14.72 -13.21
CA THR A 2 0.53 -13.56 -12.36
C THR A 2 1.69 -12.94 -11.56
N LYS A 3 2.80 -13.66 -11.34
CA LYS A 3 3.91 -13.20 -10.47
C LYS A 3 4.73 -12.02 -11.01
N LYS A 4 4.90 -11.91 -12.34
CA LYS A 4 5.72 -10.84 -12.95
C LYS A 4 5.10 -9.43 -12.78
N TYR A 5 3.77 -9.35 -12.79
CA TYR A 5 3.05 -8.09 -12.70
C TYR A 5 2.85 -7.62 -11.25
N LEU A 6 2.69 -8.55 -10.30
CA LEU A 6 2.66 -8.24 -8.88
C LEU A 6 3.99 -7.63 -8.38
N HIS A 7 5.13 -8.14 -8.87
CA HIS A 7 6.46 -7.60 -8.54
C HIS A 7 6.75 -6.24 -9.18
N THR A 8 6.23 -5.97 -10.38
CA THR A 8 6.35 -4.65 -11.01
C THR A 8 5.50 -3.60 -10.30
N LEU A 9 4.32 -3.97 -9.77
CA LEU A 9 3.46 -3.10 -8.97
C LEU A 9 4.10 -2.71 -7.63
N LEU A 10 4.70 -3.68 -6.92
CA LEU A 10 5.49 -3.46 -5.71
C LEU A 10 6.66 -2.49 -5.98
N ALA A 11 7.37 -2.64 -7.10
CA ALA A 11 8.50 -1.78 -7.44
C ALA A 11 8.08 -0.33 -7.77
N THR A 12 6.92 -0.12 -8.37
CA THR A 12 6.47 1.21 -8.83
C THR A 12 5.84 2.05 -7.74
N LEU A 13 5.21 1.43 -6.72
CA LEU A 13 4.67 2.19 -5.59
C LEU A 13 5.69 2.49 -4.47
N VAL A 14 6.78 1.74 -4.40
CA VAL A 14 7.94 2.06 -3.56
C VAL A 14 8.61 3.39 -3.98
N ALA A 15 8.31 3.92 -5.17
CA ALA A 15 8.83 5.20 -5.65
C ALA A 15 8.03 6.44 -5.18
N LEU A 16 6.84 6.27 -4.58
CA LEU A 16 6.03 7.40 -4.06
C LEU A 16 6.78 8.29 -3.05
N PRO A 17 7.58 7.77 -2.10
CA PRO A 17 8.38 8.59 -1.18
C PRO A 17 9.38 9.50 -1.91
N ALA A 18 10.03 8.99 -2.95
CA ALA A 18 10.95 9.79 -3.76
C ALA A 18 10.23 10.91 -4.52
N LEU A 19 8.95 10.69 -4.88
CA LEU A 19 8.11 11.72 -5.50
C LEU A 19 7.64 12.77 -4.49
N VAL A 20 7.38 12.39 -3.24
CA VAL A 20 7.09 13.33 -2.14
C VAL A 20 8.27 14.26 -1.95
N GLU A 21 9.47 13.70 -1.77
CA GLU A 21 10.69 14.50 -1.56
C GLU A 21 10.97 15.41 -2.75
N ALA A 22 10.79 14.90 -3.98
CA ALA A 22 10.91 15.70 -5.19
C ALA A 22 9.81 16.78 -5.33
N ALA A 23 8.63 16.62 -4.73
CA ALA A 23 7.56 17.63 -4.79
C ALA A 23 7.75 18.78 -3.80
N THR A 24 8.59 18.60 -2.78
CA THR A 24 8.81 19.60 -1.74
C THR A 24 9.36 20.91 -2.32
N PRO A 25 8.68 22.05 -2.10
CA PRO A 25 9.19 23.34 -2.54
C PRO A 25 10.29 23.83 -1.60
N VAL A 26 11.50 24.03 -2.13
CA VAL A 26 12.68 24.48 -1.35
C VAL A 26 12.58 25.97 -0.94
N SER A 27 11.96 26.82 -1.77
CA SER A 27 11.67 28.23 -1.48
C SER A 27 10.82 28.85 -2.61
N VAL A 28 10.24 30.04 -2.39
CA VAL A 28 9.62 30.84 -3.47
C VAL A 28 10.76 31.38 -4.36
N PRO A 29 10.87 30.97 -5.63
CA PRO A 29 11.98 31.41 -6.45
C PRO A 29 11.81 32.87 -6.84
N GLN A 30 12.80 33.68 -6.47
CA GLN A 30 12.89 35.09 -6.87
C GLN A 30 13.58 35.27 -8.24
N THR A 31 14.17 34.18 -8.78
CA THR A 31 14.96 34.22 -10.01
C THR A 31 14.32 33.40 -11.13
N ARG A 32 14.48 33.87 -12.36
CA ARG A 32 13.98 33.19 -13.58
C ARG A 32 14.49 31.75 -13.70
N ASN A 33 15.77 31.52 -13.37
CA ASN A 33 16.37 30.18 -13.42
C ASN A 33 15.79 29.26 -12.34
N GLY A 34 15.45 29.79 -11.16
CA GLY A 34 14.78 29.03 -10.12
C GLY A 34 13.36 28.61 -10.51
N LEU A 35 12.60 29.51 -11.15
CA LEU A 35 11.26 29.21 -11.68
C LEU A 35 11.31 28.12 -12.76
N ILE A 36 12.27 28.20 -13.70
CA ILE A 36 12.45 27.17 -14.75
C ILE A 36 12.77 25.81 -14.14
N ARG A 37 13.66 25.76 -13.13
CA ARG A 37 14.01 24.50 -12.46
C ARG A 37 12.78 23.87 -11.81
N GLN A 38 11.97 24.66 -11.10
CA GLN A 38 10.74 24.18 -10.49
C GLN A 38 9.71 23.73 -11.54
N GLU A 39 9.56 24.45 -12.65
CA GLU A 39 8.66 24.09 -13.75
C GLU A 39 9.01 22.70 -14.31
N VAL A 40 10.28 22.47 -14.60
CA VAL A 40 10.80 21.17 -15.07
C VAL A 40 10.58 20.07 -14.02
N GLN A 41 10.88 20.35 -12.75
CA GLN A 41 10.71 19.40 -11.65
C GLN A 41 9.24 18.98 -11.50
N GLN A 42 8.31 19.94 -11.52
CA GLN A 42 6.87 19.67 -11.46
C GLN A 42 6.36 18.92 -12.70
N GLY A 43 6.86 19.28 -13.88
CA GLY A 43 6.59 18.51 -15.10
C GLY A 43 7.03 17.05 -15.01
N ASN A 44 8.22 16.80 -14.44
CA ASN A 44 8.75 15.46 -14.22
C ASN A 44 7.94 14.66 -13.18
N ILE A 45 7.46 15.31 -12.12
CA ILE A 45 6.54 14.70 -11.14
C ILE A 45 5.25 14.29 -11.84
N GLY A 46 4.62 15.19 -12.59
CA GLY A 46 3.40 14.89 -13.33
C GLY A 46 3.57 13.73 -14.32
N ALA A 47 4.68 13.71 -15.05
CA ALA A 47 5.01 12.60 -15.94
C ALA A 47 5.20 11.27 -15.19
N SER A 48 5.80 11.30 -14.00
CA SER A 48 6.03 10.11 -13.17
C SER A 48 4.73 9.57 -12.59
N LEU A 49 3.88 10.45 -12.03
CA LEU A 49 2.55 10.09 -11.56
C LEU A 49 1.68 9.52 -12.69
N GLY A 50 1.77 10.11 -13.89
CA GLY A 50 1.10 9.57 -15.08
C GLY A 50 1.60 8.18 -15.50
N ARG A 51 2.89 7.86 -15.31
CA ARG A 51 3.41 6.51 -15.54
C ARG A 51 2.83 5.52 -14.51
N VAL A 52 2.82 5.87 -13.23
CA VAL A 52 2.26 5.02 -12.17
C VAL A 52 0.77 4.79 -12.41
N ALA A 53 0.00 5.82 -12.78
CA ALA A 53 -1.42 5.69 -13.09
C ALA A 53 -1.68 4.69 -14.25
N ARG A 54 -0.88 4.75 -15.33
CA ARG A 54 -0.98 3.78 -16.43
C ARG A 54 -0.62 2.35 -16.03
N GLN A 55 0.33 2.18 -15.10
CA GLN A 55 0.67 0.86 -14.57
C GLN A 55 -0.46 0.30 -13.72
N LEU A 56 -1.14 1.15 -12.94
CA LEU A 56 -2.35 0.76 -12.22
C LEU A 56 -3.48 0.40 -13.19
N ASP A 57 -3.68 1.14 -14.27
CA ASP A 57 -4.67 0.82 -15.32
C ASP A 57 -4.42 -0.60 -15.87
N ALA A 58 -3.19 -0.92 -16.26
CA ALA A 58 -2.83 -2.24 -16.78
C ALA A 58 -3.11 -3.37 -15.78
N VAL A 59 -2.89 -3.14 -14.49
CA VAL A 59 -3.18 -4.14 -13.44
C VAL A 59 -4.68 -4.30 -13.23
N ILE A 60 -5.41 -3.19 -13.12
CA ILE A 60 -6.87 -3.22 -12.94
C ILE A 60 -7.51 -3.99 -14.09
N GLU A 61 -7.09 -3.74 -15.32
CA GLU A 61 -7.56 -4.49 -16.48
C GLU A 61 -7.26 -5.99 -16.39
N GLU A 62 -6.11 -6.39 -15.86
CA GLU A 62 -5.81 -7.82 -15.64
C GLU A 62 -6.74 -8.44 -14.59
N TYR A 63 -7.06 -7.72 -13.51
CA TYR A 63 -8.02 -8.20 -12.53
C TYR A 63 -9.41 -8.37 -13.17
N ASP A 64 -9.88 -7.36 -13.91
CA ASP A 64 -11.16 -7.41 -14.62
C ASP A 64 -11.17 -8.58 -15.65
N ARG A 65 -10.08 -8.78 -16.42
CA ARG A 65 -9.95 -9.89 -17.38
C ARG A 65 -10.00 -11.27 -16.73
N ASN A 66 -9.54 -11.40 -15.50
CA ASN A 66 -9.55 -12.65 -14.76
C ASN A 66 -10.82 -12.84 -13.91
N GLY A 67 -11.80 -11.93 -13.99
CA GLY A 67 -13.01 -11.97 -13.16
C GLY A 67 -12.70 -11.87 -11.67
N LEU A 68 -11.56 -11.27 -11.31
CA LEU A 68 -11.12 -11.09 -9.94
C LEU A 68 -11.71 -9.78 -9.42
N GLU A 69 -12.84 -9.88 -8.73
CA GLU A 69 -13.50 -8.76 -8.06
C GLU A 69 -13.14 -8.71 -6.57
N GLY A 70 -13.37 -7.55 -5.94
CA GLY A 70 -13.24 -7.36 -4.49
C GLY A 70 -12.45 -6.13 -4.09
N ASP A 71 -12.34 -5.92 -2.78
CA ASP A 71 -11.71 -4.76 -2.13
C ASP A 71 -10.35 -4.40 -2.71
N ASP A 72 -9.61 -5.42 -3.15
CA ASP A 72 -8.29 -5.25 -3.69
C ASP A 72 -8.25 -4.39 -4.97
N VAL A 73 -9.20 -4.62 -5.87
CA VAL A 73 -9.34 -3.90 -7.15
C VAL A 73 -9.93 -2.52 -6.93
N ASP A 74 -10.91 -2.41 -6.04
CA ASP A 74 -11.53 -1.13 -5.69
C ASP A 74 -10.51 -0.17 -5.07
N THR A 75 -9.62 -0.72 -4.25
CA THR A 75 -8.49 0.04 -3.71
C THR A 75 -7.56 0.55 -4.81
N LEU A 76 -7.19 -0.29 -5.78
CA LEU A 76 -6.36 0.12 -6.92
C LEU A 76 -7.06 1.20 -7.77
N LYS A 77 -8.36 1.05 -8.04
CA LYS A 77 -9.20 2.03 -8.75
C LYS A 77 -9.22 3.38 -8.01
N ARG A 78 -9.34 3.37 -6.68
CA ARG A 78 -9.26 4.58 -5.85
C ARG A 78 -7.90 5.26 -5.93
N PHE A 79 -6.79 4.53 -5.76
CA PHE A 79 -5.44 5.10 -5.89
C PHE A 79 -5.19 5.70 -7.27
N ARG A 80 -5.61 4.99 -8.32
CA ARG A 80 -5.56 5.48 -9.70
C ARG A 80 -6.33 6.79 -9.86
N GLY A 81 -7.51 6.90 -9.27
CA GLY A 81 -8.30 8.13 -9.24
C GLY A 81 -7.56 9.29 -8.56
N MET A 82 -6.98 9.06 -7.38
CA MET A 82 -6.23 10.08 -6.63
C MET A 82 -5.00 10.58 -7.41
N LEU A 83 -4.22 9.68 -8.00
CA LEU A 83 -3.05 10.04 -8.82
C LEU A 83 -3.43 10.84 -10.07
N ASN A 84 -4.54 10.48 -10.73
CA ASN A 84 -5.02 11.18 -11.91
C ASN A 84 -5.52 12.59 -11.56
N ASN A 85 -6.24 12.75 -10.45
CA ASN A 85 -6.67 14.05 -9.95
C ASN A 85 -5.47 14.95 -9.62
N LEU A 86 -4.49 14.42 -8.90
CA LEU A 86 -3.25 15.13 -8.55
C LEU A 86 -2.49 15.61 -9.80
N THR A 87 -2.37 14.73 -10.81
CA THR A 87 -1.65 15.04 -12.06
C THR A 87 -2.38 16.10 -12.90
N ARG A 88 -3.67 15.89 -13.16
CA ARG A 88 -4.46 16.75 -14.07
C ARG A 88 -4.88 18.06 -13.43
N SER A 89 -5.30 18.04 -12.17
CA SER A 89 -5.82 19.23 -11.49
C SER A 89 -4.69 20.06 -10.90
N GLU A 90 -3.75 19.45 -10.18
CA GLU A 90 -2.82 20.22 -9.35
C GLU A 90 -1.48 20.48 -10.05
N VAL A 91 -0.79 19.43 -10.50
CA VAL A 91 0.53 19.58 -11.16
C VAL A 91 0.43 20.42 -12.44
N THR A 92 -0.60 20.21 -13.25
CA THR A 92 -0.81 20.97 -14.49
C THR A 92 -1.06 22.47 -14.22
N LYS A 93 -1.83 22.80 -13.17
CA LYS A 93 -2.05 24.19 -12.77
C LYS A 93 -0.75 24.84 -12.28
N ILE A 94 0.04 24.13 -11.48
CA ILE A 94 1.32 24.62 -10.95
C ILE A 94 2.30 24.92 -12.10
N VAL A 95 2.45 24.00 -13.05
CA VAL A 95 3.32 24.22 -14.22
C VAL A 95 2.89 25.47 -14.99
N LYS A 96 1.59 25.64 -15.23
CA LYS A 96 1.04 26.84 -15.88
C LYS A 96 1.30 28.11 -15.07
N GLN A 97 1.15 28.08 -13.75
CA GLN A 97 1.41 29.22 -12.87
C GLN A 97 2.90 29.59 -12.85
N LEU A 98 3.81 28.61 -12.85
CA LEU A 98 5.26 28.83 -12.96
C LEU A 98 5.64 29.44 -14.32
N GLU A 99 5.05 28.93 -15.41
CA GLU A 99 5.25 29.48 -16.74
C GLU A 99 4.78 30.94 -16.81
N GLN A 100 3.59 31.24 -16.27
CA GLN A 100 3.04 32.59 -16.24
C GLN A 100 3.89 33.55 -15.38
N ALA A 101 4.36 33.09 -14.21
CA ALA A 101 5.27 33.86 -13.35
C ALA A 101 6.60 34.18 -14.06
N ARG A 102 7.06 33.30 -14.97
CA ARG A 102 8.26 33.51 -15.77
C ARG A 102 8.07 34.52 -16.91
N LEU A 103 6.90 34.49 -17.56
CA LEU A 103 6.60 35.31 -18.74
C LEU A 103 6.18 36.74 -18.38
N LEU A 104 5.36 36.87 -17.34
CA LEU A 104 4.81 38.14 -16.88
C LEU A 104 5.79 38.77 -15.89
N LYS A 105 6.79 39.52 -16.40
CA LYS A 105 7.78 40.29 -15.60
C LYS A 105 7.17 41.39 -14.69
N THR A 106 5.85 41.53 -14.67
CA THR A 106 5.13 42.36 -13.70
C THR A 106 5.40 41.88 -12.28
N ASP A 107 5.36 42.78 -11.30
CA ASP A 107 5.38 42.53 -9.83
C ASP A 107 4.31 41.56 -9.31
N ASN A 108 3.66 40.81 -10.20
CA ASN A 108 2.58 39.88 -9.95
C ASN A 108 3.14 38.55 -9.41
N ASN A 109 3.72 38.68 -8.21
CA ASN A 109 4.16 37.63 -7.31
C ASN A 109 3.04 36.60 -7.05
N GLN A 110 1.78 36.92 -7.32
CA GLN A 110 0.62 36.05 -7.13
C GLN A 110 0.73 34.71 -7.88
N ASN A 111 1.26 34.67 -9.10
CA ASN A 111 1.42 33.41 -9.83
C ASN A 111 2.54 32.53 -9.23
N ALA A 112 3.65 33.14 -8.82
CA ALA A 112 4.74 32.44 -8.14
C ALA A 112 4.31 31.94 -6.75
N PHE A 113 3.58 32.76 -5.99
CA PHE A 113 2.99 32.37 -4.71
C PHE A 113 1.92 31.28 -4.87
N GLY A 114 1.06 31.39 -5.88
CA GLY A 114 0.05 30.37 -6.20
C GLY A 114 0.68 29.03 -6.57
N ALA A 115 1.71 29.05 -7.42
CA ALA A 115 2.48 27.85 -7.74
C ALA A 115 3.13 27.23 -6.49
N PHE A 116 3.76 28.05 -5.64
CA PHE A 116 4.38 27.58 -4.40
C PHE A 116 3.37 26.98 -3.43
N ALA A 117 2.20 27.60 -3.25
CA ALA A 117 1.11 27.06 -2.45
C ALA A 117 0.60 25.73 -3.02
N GLY A 118 0.42 25.66 -4.34
CA GLY A 118 0.05 24.43 -5.04
C GLY A 118 1.08 23.30 -4.84
N GLN A 119 2.38 23.61 -4.90
CA GLN A 119 3.45 22.61 -4.67
C GLN A 119 3.39 22.01 -3.26
N LYS A 120 3.14 22.84 -2.24
CA LYS A 120 2.91 22.36 -0.86
C LYS A 120 1.69 21.44 -0.79
N GLN A 121 0.60 21.84 -1.42
CA GLN A 121 -0.61 21.03 -1.45
C GLN A 121 -0.39 19.68 -2.17
N VAL A 122 0.35 19.67 -3.29
CA VAL A 122 0.74 18.43 -3.98
C VAL A 122 1.57 17.53 -3.08
N THR A 123 2.51 18.10 -2.31
CA THR A 123 3.32 17.34 -1.35
C THR A 123 2.44 16.65 -0.32
N VAL A 124 1.54 17.39 0.33
CA VAL A 124 0.59 16.84 1.32
C VAL A 124 -0.30 15.76 0.70
N GLN A 125 -0.81 15.98 -0.51
CA GLN A 125 -1.65 14.98 -1.19
C GLN A 125 -0.85 13.71 -1.55
N LEU A 126 0.42 13.83 -1.95
CA LEU A 126 1.28 12.67 -2.18
C LEU A 126 1.56 11.89 -0.91
N GLU A 127 1.82 12.58 0.21
CA GLU A 127 1.97 11.96 1.53
C GLU A 127 0.71 11.20 1.93
N GLN A 128 -0.46 11.81 1.77
CA GLN A 128 -1.74 11.15 2.04
C GLN A 128 -1.93 9.89 1.18
N ILE A 129 -1.68 9.99 -0.13
CA ILE A 129 -1.75 8.84 -1.05
C ILE A 129 -0.78 7.72 -0.60
N TYR A 130 0.43 8.09 -0.20
CA TYR A 130 1.44 7.14 0.25
C TYR A 130 1.05 6.45 1.56
N LEU A 131 0.61 7.21 2.56
CA LEU A 131 0.18 6.67 3.86
C LEU A 131 -1.03 5.75 3.71
N GLU A 132 -2.01 6.18 2.91
CA GLU A 132 -3.17 5.36 2.56
C GLU A 132 -2.75 4.04 1.89
N TRP A 133 -1.77 4.07 0.99
CA TRP A 133 -1.22 2.85 0.40
C TRP A 133 -0.55 1.94 1.41
N GLN A 134 0.32 2.49 2.26
CA GLN A 134 0.99 1.72 3.30
C GLN A 134 -0.03 1.06 4.22
N ARG A 135 -1.08 1.78 4.60
CA ARG A 135 -2.19 1.24 5.38
C ARG A 135 -2.83 0.03 4.70
N GLN A 136 -3.18 0.14 3.42
CA GLN A 136 -3.76 -0.99 2.69
C GLN A 136 -2.80 -2.20 2.65
N GLN A 137 -1.50 -1.97 2.45
CA GLN A 137 -0.52 -3.06 2.43
C GLN A 137 -0.45 -3.79 3.78
N ILE A 138 -0.45 -3.04 4.89
CA ILE A 138 -0.45 -3.63 6.23
C ILE A 138 -1.73 -4.46 6.43
N PHE A 139 -2.89 -3.93 6.06
CA PHE A 139 -4.16 -4.67 6.15
C PHE A 139 -4.12 -5.98 5.35
N ARG A 140 -3.64 -5.95 4.11
CA ARG A 140 -3.51 -7.16 3.28
C ARG A 140 -2.54 -8.19 3.87
N GLU A 141 -1.42 -7.74 4.40
CA GLU A 141 -0.47 -8.62 5.09
C GLU A 141 -1.14 -9.28 6.31
N LEU A 142 -1.80 -8.48 7.15
CA LEU A 142 -2.52 -8.98 8.33
C LEU A 142 -3.60 -10.00 7.92
N SER A 143 -4.46 -9.68 6.96
CA SER A 143 -5.49 -10.61 6.46
C SER A 143 -4.90 -11.91 5.93
N SER A 144 -3.80 -11.83 5.16
CA SER A 144 -3.10 -13.02 4.64
C SER A 144 -2.56 -13.90 5.77
N ARG A 145 -1.94 -13.28 6.79
CA ARG A 145 -1.40 -14.01 7.94
C ARG A 145 -2.49 -14.60 8.82
N PHE A 146 -3.58 -13.88 9.09
CA PHE A 146 -4.74 -14.42 9.79
C PHE A 146 -5.38 -15.60 9.04
N ASN A 147 -5.48 -15.52 7.70
CA ASN A 147 -6.00 -16.63 6.90
C ASN A 147 -5.08 -17.87 7.00
N ARG A 148 -3.77 -17.68 6.91
CA ARG A 148 -2.80 -18.77 7.13
C ARG A 148 -2.94 -19.38 8.52
N LEU A 149 -3.05 -18.55 9.55
CA LEU A 149 -3.24 -18.97 10.93
C LEU A 149 -4.53 -19.78 11.11
N ALA A 150 -5.63 -19.34 10.50
CA ALA A 150 -6.91 -20.07 10.49
C ALA A 150 -6.77 -21.44 9.80
N GLY A 151 -6.00 -21.51 8.71
CA GLY A 151 -5.65 -22.76 8.05
C GLY A 151 -4.87 -23.72 8.95
N THR A 152 -3.85 -23.22 9.66
CA THR A 152 -3.09 -23.99 10.65
C THR A 152 -3.98 -24.50 11.78
N GLN A 153 -4.85 -23.64 12.34
CA GLN A 153 -5.82 -24.01 13.38
C GLN A 153 -6.78 -25.10 12.90
N ARG A 154 -7.30 -24.97 11.67
CA ARG A 154 -8.15 -26.01 11.07
C ARG A 154 -7.43 -27.35 10.96
N SER A 155 -6.17 -27.34 10.51
CA SER A 155 -5.35 -28.55 10.42
C SER A 155 -5.09 -29.17 11.80
N ASN A 156 -4.81 -28.35 12.81
CA ASN A 156 -4.61 -28.79 14.19
C ASN A 156 -5.87 -29.49 14.73
N MET A 157 -7.04 -28.85 14.58
CA MET A 157 -8.33 -29.44 14.99
C MET A 157 -8.66 -30.74 14.25
N GLN A 158 -8.36 -30.81 12.94
CA GLN A 158 -8.58 -32.04 12.17
C GLN A 158 -7.71 -33.19 12.68
N ARG A 159 -6.44 -32.91 13.04
CA ARG A 159 -5.54 -33.90 13.64
C ARG A 159 -6.09 -34.46 14.95
N THR A 160 -6.68 -33.61 15.80
CA THR A 160 -7.34 -34.05 17.04
C THR A 160 -8.51 -35.01 16.75
N VAL A 161 -9.35 -34.69 15.76
CA VAL A 161 -10.47 -35.54 15.34
C VAL A 161 -9.98 -36.89 14.80
N ASP A 162 -8.94 -36.87 13.97
CA ASP A 162 -8.40 -38.10 13.36
C ASP A 162 -7.73 -39.00 14.41
N MET A 163 -7.03 -38.40 15.36
CA MET A 163 -6.50 -39.13 16.52
C MET A 163 -7.63 -39.80 17.31
N TYR A 164 -8.69 -39.06 17.67
CA TYR A 164 -9.82 -39.64 18.41
C TYR A 164 -10.50 -40.80 17.66
N LYS A 165 -10.71 -40.66 16.35
CA LYS A 165 -11.29 -41.73 15.52
C LYS A 165 -10.42 -42.99 15.50
N LYS A 166 -9.10 -42.84 15.34
CA LYS A 166 -8.18 -43.97 15.34
C LYS A 166 -8.08 -44.63 16.73
N MET A 167 -8.09 -43.85 17.82
CA MET A 167 -8.19 -44.36 19.20
C MET A 167 -9.42 -45.25 19.40
N ALA A 168 -10.58 -44.80 18.92
CA ALA A 168 -11.83 -45.54 19.04
C ALA A 168 -11.83 -46.84 18.22
N ALA A 169 -11.10 -46.88 17.09
CA ALA A 169 -11.07 -48.02 16.18
C ALA A 169 -10.00 -49.09 16.53
N SER A 170 -8.96 -48.77 17.29
CA SER A 170 -7.86 -49.72 17.61
C SER A 170 -7.25 -49.46 18.99
N SER A 171 -7.25 -50.48 19.85
CA SER A 171 -6.63 -50.44 21.20
C SER A 171 -5.15 -50.86 21.21
N SER A 172 -4.46 -50.91 20.06
CA SER A 172 -3.10 -51.46 19.97
C SER A 172 -2.03 -50.57 20.63
N TYR A 173 -0.96 -51.19 21.17
CA TYR A 173 0.15 -50.49 21.82
C TYR A 173 0.90 -49.55 20.85
N ARG A 174 1.05 -49.95 19.59
CA ARG A 174 1.70 -49.16 18.53
C ARG A 174 1.00 -47.83 18.28
N TYR A 175 -0.32 -47.80 18.47
CA TYR A 175 -1.14 -46.62 18.33
C TYR A 175 -0.99 -45.63 19.51
N ARG A 176 -0.67 -46.12 20.72
CA ARG A 176 -0.35 -45.24 21.87
C ARG A 176 0.88 -44.38 21.64
N ASP A 177 1.90 -44.90 20.96
CA ASP A 177 3.13 -44.14 20.69
C ASP A 177 2.95 -43.13 19.54
N GLU A 178 2.22 -43.48 18.47
CA GLU A 178 1.82 -42.52 17.42
C GLU A 178 0.98 -41.37 17.99
N SER A 179 0.06 -41.68 18.92
CA SER A 179 -0.77 -40.66 19.60
C SER A 179 0.07 -39.66 20.41
N LYS A 180 1.18 -40.09 21.04
CA LYS A 180 2.06 -39.17 21.78
C LYS A 180 2.78 -38.20 20.85
N ILE A 181 3.19 -38.67 19.66
CA ILE A 181 3.82 -37.82 18.65
C ILE A 181 2.80 -36.82 18.10
N ASP A 182 1.58 -37.28 17.78
CA ASP A 182 0.50 -36.41 17.33
C ASP A 182 0.11 -35.36 18.38
N LEU A 183 0.07 -35.73 19.67
CA LEU A 183 -0.16 -34.79 20.77
C LEU A 183 0.95 -33.75 20.85
N ARG A 184 2.22 -34.17 20.73
CA ARG A 184 3.34 -33.23 20.77
C ARG A 184 3.33 -32.24 19.60
N ILE A 185 2.93 -32.69 18.41
CA ILE A 185 2.74 -31.82 17.24
C ILE A 185 1.62 -30.82 17.52
N GLN A 186 0.48 -31.27 18.06
CA GLN A 186 -0.64 -30.38 18.41
C GLN A 186 -0.24 -29.32 19.45
N GLU A 187 0.54 -29.69 20.47
CA GLU A 187 1.05 -28.74 21.47
C GLU A 187 1.94 -27.66 20.84
N LEU A 188 2.84 -28.06 19.94
CA LEU A 188 3.72 -27.13 19.24
C LEU A 188 2.95 -26.21 18.29
N ASP A 189 2.01 -26.77 17.52
CA ASP A 189 1.13 -26.00 16.64
C ASP A 189 0.29 -25.01 17.46
N GLN A 190 -0.27 -25.43 18.60
CA GLN A 190 -1.09 -24.56 19.45
C GLN A 190 -0.27 -23.43 20.09
N ALA A 191 0.97 -23.69 20.50
CA ALA A 191 1.88 -22.67 21.00
C ALA A 191 2.23 -21.66 19.90
N GLY A 192 2.62 -22.14 18.72
CA GLY A 192 2.91 -21.27 17.57
C GLY A 192 1.71 -20.46 17.11
N ILE A 193 0.50 -21.05 17.14
CA ILE A 193 -0.75 -20.34 16.82
C ILE A 193 -1.01 -19.23 17.83
N ASN A 194 -0.81 -19.48 19.12
CA ASN A 194 -1.01 -18.48 20.16
C ASN A 194 -0.03 -17.31 20.02
N ASP A 195 1.25 -17.61 19.80
CA ASP A 195 2.30 -16.60 19.64
C ASP A 195 2.05 -15.73 18.38
N GLU A 196 1.69 -16.35 17.26
CA GLU A 196 1.37 -15.63 16.03
C GLU A 196 0.07 -14.82 16.16
N ALA A 197 -0.98 -15.39 16.77
CA ALA A 197 -2.24 -14.67 17.02
C ALA A 197 -2.00 -13.41 17.84
N SER A 198 -1.26 -13.53 18.95
CA SER A 198 -0.94 -12.41 19.84
C SER A 198 -0.17 -11.32 19.10
N THR A 199 0.82 -11.73 18.29
CA THR A 199 1.58 -10.79 17.45
C THR A 199 0.70 -10.07 16.42
N LEU A 200 -0.23 -10.78 15.78
CA LEU A 200 -1.12 -10.20 14.77
C LEU A 200 -2.16 -9.26 15.39
N ILE A 201 -2.68 -9.59 16.57
CA ILE A 201 -3.60 -8.73 17.33
C ILE A 201 -2.89 -7.43 17.72
N GLN A 202 -1.69 -7.52 18.29
CA GLN A 202 -0.91 -6.32 18.65
C GLN A 202 -0.69 -5.41 17.43
N LYS A 203 -0.32 -5.97 16.27
CA LYS A 203 -0.16 -5.18 15.05
C LYS A 203 -1.46 -4.52 14.58
N LEU A 204 -2.60 -5.16 14.80
CA LEU A 204 -3.91 -4.62 14.45
C LEU A 204 -4.31 -3.49 15.40
N GLU A 205 -4.02 -3.64 16.71
CA GLU A 205 -4.18 -2.60 17.72
C GLU A 205 -3.30 -1.38 17.40
N ASP A 206 -2.01 -1.58 17.14
CA ASP A 206 -1.08 -0.51 16.75
C ASP A 206 -1.57 0.25 15.49
N LEU A 207 -2.21 -0.47 14.55
CA LEU A 207 -2.77 0.14 13.34
C LEU A 207 -4.06 0.92 13.66
N ASN A 208 -4.89 0.43 14.58
CA ASN A 208 -6.07 1.14 15.05
C ASN A 208 -5.71 2.42 15.81
N GLU A 209 -4.71 2.38 16.68
CA GLU A 209 -4.23 3.59 17.39
C GLU A 209 -3.72 4.66 16.42
N LYS A 210 -3.00 4.25 15.38
CA LYS A 210 -2.54 5.17 14.32
C LYS A 210 -3.69 5.77 13.50
N LEU A 211 -4.82 5.06 13.40
CA LEU A 211 -6.02 5.57 12.75
C LEU A 211 -6.76 6.58 13.62
N ASP A 212 -6.88 6.30 14.92
CA ASP A 212 -7.58 7.16 15.88
C ASP A 212 -6.79 8.45 16.19
N ALA A 213 -5.46 8.41 16.07
CA ALA A 213 -4.58 9.57 16.30
C ALA A 213 -4.69 10.67 15.23
N GLY A 214 -5.44 10.46 14.14
CA GLY A 214 -5.74 11.50 13.15
C GLY A 214 -4.53 12.01 12.38
N VAL A 215 -4.18 11.31 11.31
CA VAL A 215 -3.61 11.93 10.09
C VAL A 215 -4.74 12.11 9.08
#